data_AF-A0A563VRG4-F1
#
_entry.id   AF-A0A563VRG4-F1
#
_cell.length_a   1.000
_cell.length_b   1.000
_cell.length_c   1.000
_cell.angle_alpha   90.00
_cell.angle_beta   90.00
_cell.angle_gamma   90.00
#
_symmetry.space_group_name_H-M   'P 1'
#
loop_
_entity.id
_entity.type
_entity.pdbx_description
1 polymer ?
#
loop_
_entity_poly.entity_id
_entity_poly.type
_entity_poly.pdbx_seq_one_letter_code
_entity_poly.pdbx_strand_id
1 'polypeptide(L)'
;MFILTREEIEYCVGTKNSGENENSVSGLVYNNNFFIKAKHYELSEYEDALKDCRENFLDNEEIQIPTLMIKEEDSVSIWTQDNSYQTQNSIHTSTPSVSSTKAKSKNFGNFNLDKLAEKMRGENGLNIKTRRHKLKLYHRCFTGSEVVDWLAEKLKMPRTKAVKLGQQLMKAKIIHHVKDEHDFEDSDLFYRFYEDEDKKIWTDKLL
;
A
#
# COMPACT_ATOMS: atom_id res chain seq x y z
N MET A 1 -0.07 -3.59 -13.13
CA MET A 1 -0.44 -5.00 -13.39
C MET A 1 0.82 -5.82 -13.34
N PHE A 2 0.88 -6.84 -12.47
CA PHE A 2 2.01 -7.78 -12.43
C PHE A 2 1.58 -9.07 -13.10
N ILE A 3 2.36 -9.52 -14.08
CA ILE A 3 2.22 -10.84 -14.68
C ILE A 3 3.36 -11.67 -14.09
N LEU A 4 2.99 -12.69 -13.32
CA LEU A 4 3.93 -13.60 -12.68
C LEU A 4 3.82 -14.98 -13.31
N THR A 5 4.88 -15.75 -13.18
CA THR A 5 4.94 -17.16 -13.54
C THR A 5 4.71 -18.05 -12.31
N ARG A 6 4.49 -19.35 -12.54
CA ARG A 6 4.32 -20.36 -11.46
C ARG A 6 5.46 -20.33 -10.44
N GLU A 7 6.68 -20.04 -10.87
CA GLU A 7 7.90 -20.06 -10.05
C GLU A 7 7.98 -18.90 -9.05
N GLU A 8 7.22 -17.83 -9.30
CA GLU A 8 7.24 -16.59 -8.50
C GLU A 8 6.18 -16.59 -7.37
N ILE A 9 5.38 -17.65 -7.26
CA ILE A 9 4.23 -17.71 -6.34
C ILE A 9 4.17 -19.03 -5.56
N GLU A 10 3.58 -18.98 -4.36
CA GLU A 10 3.34 -20.17 -3.54
C GLU A 10 1.83 -20.42 -3.43
N TYR A 11 1.36 -21.59 -3.86
CA TYR A 11 -0.04 -21.96 -3.69
C TYR A 11 -0.30 -22.46 -2.28
N CYS A 12 -1.44 -22.06 -1.71
CA CYS A 12 -1.77 -22.43 -0.34
C CYS A 12 -3.29 -22.50 -0.13
N VAL A 13 -3.70 -22.84 1.09
CA VAL A 13 -5.08 -22.76 1.55
C VAL A 13 -5.20 -21.62 2.55
N GLY A 14 -6.13 -20.70 2.29
CA GLY A 14 -6.53 -19.67 3.23
C GLY A 14 -7.77 -20.10 4.00
N THR A 15 -7.81 -19.84 5.30
CA THR A 15 -8.95 -20.13 6.17
C THR A 15 -9.51 -18.86 6.78
N LYS A 16 -10.83 -18.78 6.91
CA LYS A 16 -11.52 -17.66 7.56
C LYS A 16 -12.46 -18.20 8.62
N ASN A 17 -12.31 -17.68 9.83
CA ASN A 17 -13.19 -17.99 10.95
C ASN A 17 -14.37 -17.00 10.95
N SER A 18 -15.56 -17.49 10.61
CA SER A 18 -16.81 -16.76 10.79
C SER A 18 -17.65 -17.43 11.88
N GLY A 19 -17.33 -17.13 13.14
CA GLY A 19 -18.11 -17.52 14.32
C GLY A 19 -18.15 -19.03 14.61
N GLU A 20 -18.86 -19.80 13.79
CA GLU A 20 -19.14 -21.23 14.00
C GLU A 20 -18.64 -22.15 12.86
N ASN A 21 -18.21 -21.60 11.71
CA ASN A 21 -17.67 -22.38 10.59
C ASN A 21 -16.31 -21.86 10.12
N GLU A 22 -15.38 -22.79 9.90
CA GLU A 22 -14.10 -22.56 9.23
C GLU A 22 -14.27 -22.74 7.72
N ASN A 23 -14.17 -21.65 6.96
CA ASN A 23 -14.22 -21.70 5.51
C ASN A 23 -12.80 -21.71 4.94
N SER A 24 -12.45 -22.74 4.18
CA SER A 24 -11.16 -22.88 3.50
C SER A 24 -11.28 -22.59 2.01
N VAL A 25 -10.31 -21.88 1.43
CA VAL A 25 -10.25 -21.58 -0.01
C VAL A 25 -8.85 -21.79 -0.55
N SER A 26 -8.75 -22.37 -1.75
CA SER A 26 -7.47 -22.44 -2.47
C SER A 26 -7.06 -21.03 -2.92
N GLY A 27 -5.83 -20.67 -2.61
CA GLY A 27 -5.26 -19.37 -2.91
C GLY A 27 -3.80 -19.48 -3.31
N LEU A 28 -3.18 -18.30 -3.44
CA LEU A 28 -1.73 -18.18 -3.51
C LEU A 28 -1.26 -17.09 -2.53
N VAL A 29 -0.01 -17.20 -2.11
CA VAL A 29 0.71 -16.15 -1.42
C VAL A 29 1.72 -15.54 -2.37
N TYR A 30 1.72 -14.22 -2.41
CA TYR A 30 2.78 -13.43 -3.03
C TYR A 30 3.10 -12.23 -2.13
N ASN A 31 4.39 -12.08 -1.82
CA ASN A 31 4.89 -11.08 -0.88
C ASN A 31 4.11 -11.03 0.46
N ASN A 32 3.81 -12.19 1.04
CA ASN A 32 3.03 -12.37 2.28
C ASN A 32 1.56 -11.92 2.22
N ASN A 33 0.98 -11.75 1.04
CA ASN A 33 -0.45 -11.48 0.90
C ASN A 33 -1.15 -12.66 0.26
N PHE A 34 -2.34 -12.95 0.75
CA PHE A 34 -3.18 -14.01 0.24
C PHE A 34 -4.05 -13.51 -0.90
N PHE A 35 -4.07 -14.26 -1.99
CA PHE A 35 -4.83 -13.99 -3.20
C PHE A 35 -5.74 -15.16 -3.54
N ILE A 36 -6.94 -14.81 -4.00
CA ILE A 36 -7.95 -15.77 -4.46
C ILE A 36 -8.13 -15.61 -5.97
N LYS A 37 -8.28 -16.73 -6.66
CA LYS A 37 -8.51 -16.74 -8.12
C LYS A 37 -9.87 -16.12 -8.41
N ALA A 38 -9.88 -15.05 -9.19
CA ALA A 38 -11.09 -14.38 -9.66
C ALA A 38 -11.54 -14.93 -11.01
N LYS A 39 -10.61 -15.13 -11.95
CA LYS A 39 -10.90 -15.65 -13.30
C LYS A 39 -9.75 -16.50 -13.85
N HIS A 40 -10.05 -17.29 -14.87
CA HIS A 40 -9.13 -18.17 -15.57
C HIS A 40 -9.49 -18.19 -17.05
N TYR A 41 -8.45 -18.32 -17.88
CA TYR A 41 -8.49 -18.30 -19.34
C TYR A 41 -7.47 -19.30 -19.88
N GLU A 42 -7.73 -19.81 -21.07
CA GLU A 42 -6.69 -20.52 -21.83
C GLU A 42 -5.61 -19.53 -22.28
N LEU A 43 -4.37 -20.01 -22.50
CA LEU A 43 -3.30 -19.14 -22.98
C LEU A 43 -3.59 -18.56 -24.38
N SER A 44 -4.42 -19.25 -25.18
CA SER A 44 -4.93 -18.76 -26.47
C SER A 44 -5.75 -17.47 -26.34
N GLU A 45 -6.34 -17.21 -25.17
CA GLU A 45 -7.19 -16.06 -24.85
C GLU A 45 -6.42 -14.95 -24.10
N TYR A 46 -5.08 -14.97 -24.17
CA TYR A 46 -4.25 -14.06 -23.38
C TYR A 46 -4.57 -12.57 -23.55
N GLU A 47 -4.87 -12.12 -24.77
CA GLU A 47 -5.24 -10.72 -25.04
C GLU A 47 -6.61 -10.37 -24.44
N ASP A 48 -7.56 -11.30 -24.46
CA ASP A 48 -8.88 -11.11 -23.85
C ASP A 48 -8.77 -11.09 -22.33
N ALA A 49 -7.91 -11.94 -21.75
CA ALA A 49 -7.60 -11.93 -20.32
C ALA A 49 -6.94 -10.61 -19.89
N LEU A 50 -6.03 -10.05 -20.71
CA LEU A 50 -5.41 -8.75 -20.46
C LEU A 50 -6.44 -7.62 -20.49
N LYS A 51 -7.31 -7.63 -21.50
CA LYS A 51 -8.38 -6.63 -21.65
C LYS A 51 -9.35 -6.69 -20.47
N ASP A 52 -9.83 -7.88 -20.12
CA ASP A 52 -10.74 -8.08 -19.00
C ASP A 52 -10.10 -7.69 -17.66
N CYS A 53 -8.83 -8.06 -17.43
CA CYS A 53 -8.08 -7.64 -16.25
C CYS A 53 -8.03 -6.11 -16.13
N ARG A 54 -7.74 -5.42 -17.23
CA ARG A 54 -7.71 -3.95 -17.27
C ARG A 54 -9.09 -3.37 -16.96
N GLU A 55 -10.09 -3.72 -17.75
CA GLU A 55 -11.42 -3.10 -17.68
C GLU A 55 -12.13 -3.39 -16.36
N ASN A 56 -12.03 -4.62 -15.83
CA ASN A 56 -12.84 -5.06 -14.69
C ASN A 56 -12.10 -5.05 -13.35
N PHE A 57 -10.76 -4.99 -13.34
CA PHE A 57 -9.99 -5.09 -12.09
C PHE A 57 -8.99 -3.94 -11.88
N LEU A 58 -8.58 -3.23 -12.93
CA LEU A 58 -7.53 -2.20 -12.83
C LEU A 58 -8.00 -0.79 -13.18
N ASP A 59 -8.94 -0.62 -14.11
CA ASP A 59 -9.35 0.70 -14.62
C ASP A 59 -10.43 1.37 -13.76
N ASN A 60 -11.02 0.64 -12.81
CA ASN A 60 -11.93 1.22 -11.84
C ASN A 60 -11.14 1.81 -10.65
N GLU A 61 -11.10 3.15 -10.56
CA GLU A 61 -10.42 3.87 -9.48
C GLU A 61 -11.04 3.66 -8.08
N GLU A 62 -12.30 3.22 -8.01
CA GLU A 62 -12.94 2.82 -6.75
C GLU A 62 -12.43 1.46 -6.25
N ILE A 63 -11.92 0.61 -7.15
CA ILE A 63 -11.41 -0.73 -6.82
C ILE A 63 -9.92 -0.67 -6.45
N GLN A 64 -9.65 -0.68 -5.15
CA GLN A 64 -8.28 -0.62 -4.59
C GLN A 64 -7.70 -2.00 -4.26
N ILE A 65 -8.29 -3.07 -4.82
CA ILE A 65 -7.86 -4.44 -4.54
C ILE A 65 -6.61 -4.76 -5.38
N PRO A 66 -5.51 -5.21 -4.75
CA PRO A 66 -4.35 -5.72 -5.48
C PRO A 66 -4.72 -6.90 -6.38
N THR A 67 -4.30 -6.82 -7.64
CA THR A 67 -4.63 -7.79 -8.68
C THR A 67 -3.35 -8.30 -9.34
N LEU A 68 -3.23 -9.62 -9.44
CA LEU A 68 -2.16 -10.35 -10.11
C LEU A 68 -2.71 -11.07 -11.35
N MET A 69 -1.90 -11.16 -12.39
CA MET A 69 -2.08 -12.13 -13.46
C MET A 69 -1.02 -13.20 -13.32
N ILE A 70 -1.42 -14.47 -13.34
CA ILE A 70 -0.49 -15.60 -13.31
C ILE A 70 -0.55 -16.27 -14.68
N LYS A 71 0.59 -16.30 -15.37
CA LYS A 71 0.77 -16.99 -16.65
C LYS A 71 1.46 -18.33 -16.40
N GLU A 72 0.74 -19.40 -16.68
CA GLU A 72 1.25 -20.78 -16.66
C GLU A 72 1.47 -21.25 -18.11
N GLU A 73 1.90 -22.51 -18.32
CA GLU A 73 2.30 -23.01 -19.64
C GLU A 73 1.14 -23.00 -20.66
N ASP A 74 -0.08 -23.27 -20.21
CA ASP A 74 -1.28 -23.45 -21.04
C ASP A 74 -2.42 -22.49 -20.67
N SER A 75 -2.22 -21.65 -19.65
CA SER A 75 -3.29 -20.82 -19.10
C SER A 75 -2.83 -19.49 -18.53
N VAL A 76 -3.79 -18.59 -18.37
CA VAL A 76 -3.62 -17.34 -17.64
C VAL A 76 -4.77 -17.14 -16.65
N SER A 77 -4.48 -16.63 -15.46
CA SER A 77 -5.49 -16.43 -14.42
C SER A 77 -5.34 -15.09 -13.72
N ILE A 78 -6.48 -14.51 -13.32
CA ILE A 78 -6.57 -13.25 -12.59
C ILE A 78 -6.83 -13.57 -11.13
N TRP A 79 -6.05 -12.96 -10.23
CA TRP A 79 -6.13 -13.18 -8.80
C TRP A 79 -6.25 -11.86 -8.05
N THR A 80 -7.08 -11.82 -7.01
CA THR A 80 -7.35 -10.62 -6.21
C THR A 80 -7.02 -10.86 -4.75
N GLN A 81 -6.40 -9.89 -4.09
CA GLN A 81 -6.06 -10.00 -2.68
C GLN A 81 -7.32 -10.00 -1.80
N ASP A 82 -7.36 -10.90 -0.82
CA ASP A 82 -8.40 -10.95 0.20
C ASP A 82 -7.78 -11.05 1.59
N ASN A 83 -7.88 -9.95 2.34
CA ASN A 83 -7.31 -9.84 3.69
C ASN A 83 -8.15 -10.52 4.77
N SER A 84 -9.29 -11.12 4.41
CA SER A 84 -10.17 -11.78 5.37
C SER A 84 -9.80 -13.24 5.63
N TYR A 85 -8.83 -13.80 4.90
CA TYR A 85 -8.32 -15.15 5.09
C TYR A 85 -6.93 -15.14 5.76
N GLN A 86 -6.70 -16.12 6.64
CA GLN A 86 -5.42 -16.42 7.27
C GLN A 86 -4.79 -17.66 6.60
N THR A 87 -3.47 -17.72 6.47
CA THR A 87 -2.79 -18.89 5.87
C THR A 87 -2.12 -19.74 6.94
N GLN A 88 -2.10 -21.06 6.74
CA GLN A 88 -1.61 -22.04 7.71
C GLN A 88 -0.07 -22.03 7.93
N ASN A 89 0.69 -21.17 7.22
CA ASN A 89 2.15 -21.03 7.37
C ASN A 89 2.60 -19.73 8.07
N SER A 90 1.72 -19.03 8.78
CA SER A 90 2.13 -17.94 9.67
C SER A 90 2.69 -18.47 10.99
N ILE A 91 3.83 -19.17 10.95
CA ILE A 91 4.64 -19.41 12.15
C ILE A 91 5.35 -18.09 12.47
N HIS A 92 4.78 -17.37 13.41
CA HIS A 92 5.41 -16.39 14.31
C HIS A 92 6.75 -15.77 13.88
N THR A 93 6.72 -14.47 13.61
CA THR A 93 7.55 -13.56 14.42
C THR A 93 6.63 -12.57 15.13
N SER A 94 6.05 -13.04 16.24
CA SER A 94 5.83 -12.18 17.40
C SER A 94 7.20 -11.71 17.88
N THR A 95 7.70 -10.61 17.31
CA THR A 95 8.88 -9.93 17.84
C THR A 95 8.48 -9.17 19.10
N PRO A 96 9.20 -9.36 20.21
CA PRO A 96 8.92 -8.69 21.47
C PRO A 96 9.17 -7.18 21.36
N SER A 97 8.27 -6.43 21.99
CA SER A 97 8.49 -5.05 22.38
C SER A 97 9.82 -4.91 23.13
N VAL A 98 10.83 -4.30 22.51
CA VAL A 98 12.04 -3.83 23.20
C VAL A 98 12.39 -2.41 22.73
N SER A 99 12.14 -1.48 23.64
CA SER A 99 12.92 -0.29 23.98
C SER A 99 14.05 0.15 23.03
N SER A 100 13.84 1.33 22.46
CA SER A 100 14.75 2.47 22.46
C SER A 100 16.20 2.28 21.98
N THR A 101 16.49 2.84 20.81
CA THR A 101 17.74 3.59 20.61
C THR A 101 17.42 5.01 20.17
N LYS A 102 17.91 5.98 20.96
CA LYS A 102 17.72 7.42 20.79
C LYS A 102 18.29 7.91 19.45
N ALA A 103 17.41 8.23 18.50
CA ALA A 103 17.77 9.13 17.40
C ALA A 103 17.66 10.59 17.89
N LYS A 104 18.70 11.38 17.61
CA LYS A 104 18.85 12.76 18.07
C LYS A 104 17.69 13.64 17.56
N SER A 105 16.95 14.21 18.50
CA SER A 105 15.87 15.19 18.26
C SER A 105 16.39 16.34 17.40
N LYS A 106 15.88 16.43 16.16
CA LYS A 106 16.13 17.57 15.28
C LYS A 106 15.19 18.71 15.70
N ASN A 107 15.58 19.45 16.74
CA ASN A 107 14.81 20.59 17.24
C ASN A 107 14.91 21.79 16.29
N PHE A 108 13.78 22.22 15.73
CA PHE A 108 13.56 23.59 15.27
C PHE A 108 12.46 24.19 16.15
N GLY A 109 12.81 25.19 16.96
CA GLY A 109 11.90 26.00 17.79
C GLY A 109 10.68 25.29 18.38
N ASN A 110 10.80 24.65 19.54
CA ASN A 110 9.70 23.99 20.30
C ASN A 110 8.75 23.03 19.54
N PHE A 111 8.93 22.79 18.24
CA PHE A 111 8.05 21.97 17.42
C PHE A 111 8.76 20.67 17.03
N ASN A 112 8.28 19.55 17.58
CA ASN A 112 8.84 18.24 17.34
C ASN A 112 8.13 17.57 16.15
N LEU A 113 8.85 17.41 15.04
CA LEU A 113 8.32 16.83 13.80
C LEU A 113 7.96 15.34 13.94
N ASP A 114 8.66 14.58 14.78
CA ASP A 114 8.36 13.17 15.02
C ASP A 114 7.00 13.03 15.74
N LYS A 115 6.77 13.85 16.77
CA LYS A 115 5.46 13.92 17.45
C LYS A 115 4.35 14.42 16.53
N LEU A 116 4.67 15.26 15.56
CA LEU A 116 3.70 15.65 14.54
C LEU A 116 3.36 14.46 13.64
N ALA A 117 4.36 13.71 13.18
CA ALA A 117 4.18 12.52 12.37
C ALA A 117 3.35 11.44 13.09
N GLU A 118 3.59 11.22 14.38
CA GLU A 118 2.76 10.36 15.23
C GLU A 118 1.29 10.80 15.19
N LYS A 119 1.01 12.11 15.31
CA LYS A 119 -0.36 12.64 15.22
C LYS A 119 -0.96 12.51 13.83
N MET A 120 -0.16 12.71 12.78
CA MET A 120 -0.59 12.50 11.39
C MET A 120 -0.96 11.04 11.12
N ARG A 121 -0.43 10.10 11.90
CA ARG A 121 -0.71 8.65 11.79
C ARG A 121 -1.75 8.16 12.80
N GLY A 122 -2.22 9.02 13.70
CA GLY A 122 -3.20 8.67 14.73
C GLY A 122 -4.64 8.60 14.20
N GLU A 123 -5.58 8.26 15.07
CA GLU A 123 -7.01 8.09 14.75
C GLU A 123 -7.65 9.31 14.06
N ASN A 124 -7.21 10.52 14.42
CA ASN A 124 -7.65 11.78 13.81
C ASN A 124 -6.58 12.38 12.88
N GLY A 125 -5.79 11.50 12.27
CA GLY A 125 -4.68 11.81 11.39
C GLY A 125 -5.09 11.93 9.93
N LEU A 126 -4.15 11.64 9.03
CA LEU A 126 -4.36 11.59 7.59
C LEU A 126 -5.15 10.34 7.19
N ASN A 127 -5.84 10.41 6.06
CA ASN A 127 -6.45 9.26 5.41
C ASN A 127 -5.39 8.39 4.71
N ILE A 128 -4.62 7.64 5.50
CA ILE A 128 -3.56 6.76 4.99
C ILE A 128 -4.21 5.49 4.43
N LYS A 129 -4.23 5.36 3.10
CA LYS A 129 -4.86 4.22 2.41
C LYS A 129 -4.11 3.84 1.14
N THR A 130 -4.43 2.68 0.59
CA THR A 130 -3.99 2.33 -0.75
C THR A 130 -4.78 3.14 -1.77
N ARG A 131 -4.12 3.79 -2.72
CA ARG A 131 -4.79 4.50 -3.83
C ARG A 131 -4.32 3.92 -5.15
N ARG A 132 -5.23 3.89 -6.12
CA ARG A 132 -4.90 3.55 -7.50
C ARG A 132 -4.66 4.83 -8.28
N HIS A 133 -3.64 4.81 -9.14
CA HIS A 133 -3.47 5.83 -10.17
C HIS A 133 -2.93 5.17 -11.42
N LYS A 134 -3.73 5.20 -12.50
CA LYS A 134 -3.54 4.37 -13.69
C LYS A 134 -3.42 2.89 -13.27
N LEU A 135 -2.52 2.14 -13.90
CA LEU A 135 -2.32 0.70 -13.64
C LEU A 135 -1.45 0.38 -12.42
N LYS A 136 -1.20 1.36 -11.53
CA LYS A 136 -0.33 1.23 -10.35
C LYS A 136 -1.10 1.48 -9.05
N LEU A 137 -0.80 0.67 -8.03
CA LEU A 137 -1.31 0.82 -6.68
C LEU A 137 -0.24 1.40 -5.75
N TYR A 138 -0.59 2.50 -5.10
CA TYR A 138 0.24 3.19 -4.12
C TYR A 138 -0.32 2.91 -2.74
N HIS A 139 0.30 1.96 -2.05
CA HIS A 139 -0.13 1.51 -0.73
C HIS A 139 0.17 2.57 0.33
N ARG A 140 -0.66 2.65 1.38
CA ARG A 140 -0.40 3.50 2.57
C ARG A 140 0.04 4.93 2.23
N CYS A 141 -0.53 5.51 1.18
CA CYS A 141 -0.20 6.85 0.74
C CYS A 141 -1.23 7.86 1.24
N PHE A 142 -1.00 9.13 0.90
CA PHE A 142 -1.87 10.29 1.10
C PHE A 142 -1.47 11.37 0.09
N THR A 143 -2.33 12.34 -0.20
CA THR A 143 -2.00 13.45 -1.12
C THR A 143 -1.30 14.60 -0.39
N GLY A 144 -0.61 15.46 -1.16
CA GLY A 144 -0.06 16.70 -0.63
C GLY A 144 -1.16 17.63 -0.11
N SER A 145 -2.27 17.71 -0.83
CA SER A 145 -3.48 18.44 -0.44
C SER A 145 -4.05 17.98 0.90
N GLU A 146 -4.17 16.66 1.14
CA GLU A 146 -4.61 16.08 2.42
C GLU A 146 -3.69 16.48 3.58
N VAL A 147 -2.37 16.51 3.36
CA VAL A 147 -1.40 16.95 4.38
C VAL A 147 -1.57 18.44 4.69
N VAL A 148 -1.72 19.28 3.66
CA VAL A 148 -1.88 20.72 3.83
C VAL A 148 -3.19 21.04 4.55
N ASP A 149 -4.29 20.40 4.18
CA ASP A 149 -5.59 20.52 4.82
C ASP A 149 -5.50 20.17 6.30
N TRP A 150 -4.94 19.00 6.61
CA TRP A 150 -4.79 18.51 7.98
C TRP A 150 -3.91 19.44 8.83
N LEU A 151 -2.78 19.92 8.29
CA LEU A 151 -1.89 20.84 9.00
C LEU A 151 -2.55 22.21 9.23
N ALA A 152 -3.23 22.75 8.21
CA ALA A 152 -3.94 24.02 8.30
C ALA A 152 -5.03 23.95 9.37
N GLU A 153 -5.80 22.85 9.40
CA GLU A 153 -6.84 22.65 10.40
C GLU A 153 -6.26 22.41 11.80
N LYS A 154 -5.28 21.52 11.94
CA LYS A 154 -4.76 21.07 13.23
C LYS A 154 -3.97 22.15 13.95
N LEU A 155 -3.24 22.96 13.20
CA LEU A 155 -2.35 23.99 13.74
C LEU A 155 -2.88 25.41 13.52
N LYS A 156 -4.09 25.55 12.96
CA LYS A 156 -4.75 26.84 12.65
C LYS A 156 -3.80 27.78 11.89
N MET A 157 -3.19 27.26 10.83
CA MET A 157 -2.19 27.97 10.03
C MET A 157 -2.64 28.13 8.58
N PRO A 158 -2.18 29.19 7.87
CA PRO A 158 -2.43 29.33 6.45
C PRO A 158 -1.76 28.22 5.64
N ARG A 159 -2.37 27.83 4.52
CA ARG A 159 -1.87 26.78 3.62
C ARG A 159 -0.40 26.98 3.22
N THR A 160 0.00 28.22 2.96
CA THR A 160 1.40 28.56 2.60
C THR A 160 2.41 28.21 3.70
N LYS A 161 2.03 28.26 4.98
CA LYS A 161 2.87 27.78 6.09
C LYS A 161 2.80 26.26 6.22
N ALA A 162 1.65 25.65 5.99
CA ALA A 162 1.50 24.19 5.97
C ALA A 162 2.36 23.55 4.86
N VAL A 163 2.44 24.15 3.66
CA VAL A 163 3.35 23.71 2.59
C VAL A 163 4.80 23.73 3.04
N LYS A 164 5.25 24.83 3.66
CA LYS A 164 6.62 24.91 4.21
C LYS A 164 6.89 23.85 5.27
N LEU A 165 5.90 23.52 6.09
CA LEU A 165 6.02 22.47 7.10
C LEU A 165 6.04 21.08 6.46
N GLY A 166 5.26 20.82 5.41
CA GLY A 166 5.35 19.60 4.60
C GLY A 166 6.72 19.42 3.96
N GLN A 167 7.30 20.49 3.40
CA GLN A 167 8.67 20.50 2.88
C GLN A 167 9.71 20.18 3.98
N GLN A 168 9.48 20.67 5.20
CA GLN A 168 10.33 20.31 6.35
C GLN A 168 10.19 18.84 6.76
N LEU A 169 8.97 18.29 6.77
CA LEU A 169 8.74 16.86 7.01
C LEU A 169 9.47 16.00 5.97
N MET A 170 9.44 16.41 4.70
CA MET A 170 10.15 15.73 3.62
C MET A 170 11.67 15.82 3.79
N LYS A 171 12.21 17.02 4.05
CA LYS A 171 13.63 17.23 4.33
C LYS A 171 14.11 16.46 5.55
N ALA A 172 13.25 16.27 6.55
CA ALA A 172 13.53 15.50 7.74
C ALA A 172 13.53 13.98 7.50
N LYS A 173 13.17 13.51 6.29
CA LYS A 173 12.98 12.10 5.93
C LYS A 173 11.86 11.43 6.74
N ILE A 174 10.77 12.16 6.98
CA ILE A 174 9.55 11.61 7.60
C ILE A 174 8.57 11.16 6.52
N ILE A 175 8.37 11.99 5.50
CA ILE A 175 7.56 11.68 4.32
C ILE A 175 8.39 11.83 3.04
N HIS A 176 7.95 11.22 1.95
CA HIS A 176 8.51 11.40 0.62
C HIS A 176 7.44 11.23 -0.45
N HIS A 177 7.71 11.75 -1.65
CA HIS A 177 6.88 11.47 -2.81
C HIS A 177 7.04 9.99 -3.20
N VAL A 178 5.95 9.29 -3.53
CA VAL A 178 5.97 7.83 -3.73
C VAL A 178 6.86 7.33 -4.88
N LYS A 179 7.37 8.23 -5.73
CA LYS A 179 8.37 7.92 -6.77
C LYS A 179 9.70 8.66 -6.59
N ASP A 180 9.84 9.45 -5.51
CA ASP A 180 11.00 10.32 -5.25
C ASP A 180 11.32 11.35 -6.37
N GLU A 181 10.37 11.61 -7.27
CA GLU A 181 10.51 12.56 -8.39
C GLU A 181 10.13 14.02 -8.06
N HIS A 182 9.46 14.29 -6.94
CA HIS A 182 8.87 15.60 -6.64
C HIS A 182 9.15 16.05 -5.21
N ASP A 183 9.38 17.36 -5.04
CA ASP A 183 9.34 18.04 -3.75
C ASP A 183 7.92 18.11 -3.20
N PHE A 184 7.78 18.44 -1.91
CA PHE A 184 6.46 18.61 -1.30
C PHE A 184 5.74 19.86 -1.81
N GLU A 185 4.52 19.65 -2.30
CA GLU A 185 3.59 20.68 -2.75
C GLU A 185 2.13 20.37 -2.39
N ASP A 186 1.31 21.41 -2.39
CA ASP A 186 -0.15 21.34 -2.17
C ASP A 186 -0.86 20.85 -3.43
N SER A 187 -0.80 19.54 -3.68
CA SER A 187 -1.34 18.91 -4.89
C SER A 187 -1.84 17.50 -4.64
N ASP A 188 -2.43 16.90 -5.68
CA ASP A 188 -2.92 15.52 -5.66
C ASP A 188 -1.80 14.48 -5.87
N LEU A 189 -0.53 14.90 -5.86
CA LEU A 189 0.60 13.99 -5.85
C LEU A 189 0.59 13.12 -4.59
N PHE A 190 1.02 11.87 -4.73
CA PHE A 190 1.02 10.91 -3.64
C PHE A 190 2.33 10.95 -2.86
N TYR A 191 2.19 10.97 -1.54
CA TYR A 191 3.28 10.90 -0.58
C TYR A 191 3.06 9.71 0.36
N ARG A 192 4.14 9.28 1.01
CA ARG A 192 4.15 8.18 1.98
C ARG A 192 5.10 8.51 3.12
N PHE A 193 4.87 7.91 4.30
CA PHE A 193 5.85 7.90 5.37
C PHE A 193 7.01 6.96 5.04
N TYR A 194 8.24 7.37 5.34
CA TYR A 194 9.41 6.48 5.20
C TYR A 194 9.27 5.19 6.04
N GLU A 195 8.59 5.25 7.19
CA GLU A 195 8.33 4.06 8.03
C GLU A 195 7.43 3.00 7.34
N ASP A 196 6.72 3.38 6.27
CA ASP A 196 5.90 2.46 5.48
C ASP A 196 6.61 1.96 4.21
N GLU A 197 7.88 2.34 4.01
CA GLU A 197 8.72 1.85 2.92
C GLU A 197 9.15 0.39 3.17
N ASP A 198 9.40 -0.05 4.39
CA ASP A 198 9.73 -1.48 4.60
C ASP A 198 8.48 -2.38 4.60
N LYS A 199 7.29 -1.75 4.53
CA LYS A 199 6.01 -2.40 4.23
C LYS A 199 5.76 -2.42 2.71
N LYS A 200 6.80 -2.19 1.90
CA LYS A 200 6.82 -2.26 0.42
C LYS A 200 6.55 -3.66 -0.06
N ILE A 201 5.28 -3.93 -0.25
CA ILE A 201 4.87 -5.17 -0.91
C ILE A 201 4.88 -4.98 -2.45
N TRP A 202 4.90 -3.74 -2.98
CA TRP A 202 4.54 -3.53 -4.39
C TRP A 202 5.20 -2.39 -5.21
N THR A 203 6.13 -1.57 -4.70
CA THR A 203 6.45 -0.31 -5.44
C THR A 203 7.66 -0.30 -6.35
N ASP A 204 8.70 -1.13 -6.21
CA ASP A 204 9.99 -0.72 -6.80
C ASP A 204 10.53 -1.58 -7.96
N LYS A 205 9.73 -2.52 -8.49
CA LYS A 205 10.05 -3.20 -9.76
C LYS A 205 8.84 -3.27 -10.67
N LEU A 206 8.45 -2.11 -11.17
CA LEU A 206 7.54 -2.00 -12.32
C LEU A 206 8.38 -1.56 -13.51
N LEU A 207 8.89 -2.55 -14.27
CA LEU A 207 9.22 -2.33 -15.67
C LEU A 207 7.95 -1.91 -16.43
#